data_AF-A0A842Y6Y9-F1
#
_entry.id   AF-A0A842Y6Y9-F1
#
_cell.length_a   1.000
_cell.length_b   1.000
_cell.length_c   1.000
_cell.angle_alpha   90.00
_cell.angle_beta   90.00
_cell.angle_gamma   90.00
#
_symmetry.space_group_name_H-M   'P 1'
#
loop_
_entity.id
_entity.type
_entity.pdbx_description
1 polymer ?
#
loop_
_entity_poly.entity_id
_entity_poly.type
_entity_poly.pdbx_seq_one_letter_code
_entity_poly.pdbx_strand_id
1 'polypeptide(L)'
;MECRKFDNDSGISPVIGIILIIAITLVLSVVVYATVSAYEVKEPVFASIEIESVNLSNQEVVLVHKGGDSFEVSDISIMISVNGATIPHSLIDLPASSIVGFGAPGGVLHVWSGDNKWNAGDRGWFKINENTNQKINSSDLLVINILHRPTNMIISSPKRRI
;
A
#
# COMPACT_ATOMS: atom_id res chain seq x y z
N MET A 1 63.47 -24.86 -46.17
CA MET A 1 62.62 -23.72 -45.80
C MET A 1 61.18 -24.14 -46.07
N GLU A 2 60.64 -25.01 -45.22
CA GLU A 2 59.84 -24.70 -44.02
C GLU A 2 58.35 -24.84 -44.36
N CYS A 3 57.81 -26.05 -44.12
CA CYS A 3 56.38 -26.31 -44.14
C CYS A 3 55.75 -25.58 -42.96
N ARG A 4 55.11 -24.45 -43.24
CA ARG A 4 54.31 -23.71 -42.28
C ARG A 4 53.05 -24.53 -41.98
N LYS A 5 53.06 -25.29 -40.88
CA LYS A 5 51.85 -25.85 -40.28
C LYS A 5 50.97 -24.67 -39.87
N PHE A 6 49.88 -24.46 -40.59
CA PHE A 6 48.74 -23.75 -40.01
C PHE A 6 48.13 -24.73 -39.01
N ASP A 7 48.37 -24.47 -37.72
CA ASP A 7 47.61 -25.11 -36.66
C ASP A 7 46.14 -24.92 -37.00
N ASN A 8 45.42 -26.05 -37.13
CA ASN A 8 44.01 -26.07 -37.44
C ASN A 8 43.28 -25.26 -36.38
N ASP A 9 42.92 -24.03 -36.76
CA ASP A 9 41.92 -23.23 -36.10
C ASP A 9 40.68 -24.13 -36.00
N SER A 10 40.43 -24.60 -34.78
CA SER A 10 39.44 -25.63 -34.50
C SER A 10 38.10 -24.95 -34.61
N GLY A 11 37.59 -24.87 -35.85
CA GLY A 11 36.26 -24.39 -36.18
C GLY A 11 35.27 -25.15 -35.30
N ILE A 12 34.81 -24.45 -34.27
CA ILE A 12 33.77 -24.89 -33.34
C ILE A 12 32.66 -25.48 -34.21
N SER A 13 32.43 -26.80 -34.11
CA SER A 13 31.40 -27.47 -34.92
C SER A 13 30.10 -26.70 -34.72
N PRO A 14 29.37 -26.33 -35.80
CA PRO A 14 28.14 -25.53 -35.68
C PRO A 14 27.17 -26.05 -34.61
N VAL A 15 27.15 -27.37 -34.41
CA VAL A 15 26.34 -28.06 -33.41
C VAL A 15 26.77 -27.76 -31.97
N ILE A 16 28.07 -27.66 -31.69
CA ILE A 16 28.56 -27.41 -30.33
C ILE A 16 28.28 -25.97 -29.89
N GLY A 17 28.30 -25.02 -30.84
CA GLY A 17 27.87 -23.64 -30.59
C GLY A 17 26.38 -23.56 -30.23
N ILE A 18 25.54 -24.35 -30.91
CA ILE A 18 24.10 -24.44 -30.65
C ILE A 18 23.82 -25.03 -29.25
N ILE A 19 24.52 -26.10 -28.87
CA ILE A 19 24.34 -26.70 -27.54
C ILE A 19 24.77 -25.72 -26.45
N LEU A 20 25.90 -25.03 -26.64
CA LEU A 20 26.42 -24.06 -25.68
C LEU A 20 25.44 -22.91 -25.45
N ILE A 21 24.88 -22.33 -26.52
CA ILE A 21 23.94 -21.21 -26.38
C ILE A 21 22.65 -21.66 -25.68
N ILE A 22 22.11 -22.84 -25.99
CA ILE A 22 20.92 -23.38 -25.31
C ILE A 22 21.17 -23.57 -23.81
N ALA A 23 22.34 -24.12 -23.45
CA ALA A 23 22.70 -24.34 -22.05
C ALA A 23 22.76 -23.01 -21.27
N ILE A 24 23.41 -21.99 -21.83
CA ILE A 24 23.51 -20.67 -21.19
C ILE A 24 22.14 -20.01 -21.08
N THR A 25 21.30 -20.09 -22.12
CA THR A 25 19.93 -19.54 -22.08
C THR A 25 19.08 -20.21 -21.00
N LEU A 26 19.17 -21.53 -20.84
CA LEU A 26 18.45 -22.24 -19.80
C LEU A 26 18.91 -21.81 -18.39
N VAL A 27 20.21 -21.70 -18.17
CA VAL A 27 20.76 -21.23 -16.89
C VAL A 27 20.28 -19.81 -16.59
N LEU A 28 20.38 -18.89 -17.55
CA LEU A 28 19.90 -17.51 -17.38
C LEU A 28 18.39 -17.47 -17.12
N SER A 29 17.61 -18.28 -17.83
CA SER A 29 16.15 -18.36 -17.64
C SER A 29 15.81 -18.81 -16.21
N VAL A 30 16.50 -19.81 -15.68
CA VAL A 30 16.28 -20.29 -14.30
C VAL A 30 16.64 -19.21 -13.29
N VAL A 31 17.76 -18.51 -13.49
CA VAL A 31 18.19 -17.43 -12.59
C VAL A 31 17.17 -16.29 -12.59
N VAL A 32 16.70 -15.84 -13.77
CA VAL A 32 15.69 -14.78 -13.87
C VAL A 32 14.36 -15.23 -13.26
N TYR A 33 13.95 -16.48 -13.48
CA TYR A 33 12.74 -17.03 -12.86
C TYR A 33 12.85 -17.05 -11.33
N ALA A 34 13.98 -17.52 -10.80
CA ALA A 34 14.22 -17.60 -9.36
C ALA A 34 14.19 -16.21 -8.71
N THR A 35 14.81 -15.20 -9.34
CA THR A 35 14.78 -13.83 -8.82
C THR A 35 13.39 -13.24 -8.87
N VAL A 36 12.66 -13.35 -10.00
CA VAL A 36 11.28 -12.83 -10.11
C VAL A 36 10.34 -13.51 -9.11
N SER A 37 10.45 -14.82 -8.93
CA SER A 37 9.60 -15.56 -7.97
C SER A 37 9.84 -15.19 -6.50
N ALA A 38 11.01 -14.64 -6.18
CA ALA A 38 11.33 -14.17 -4.83
C ALA A 38 10.68 -12.82 -4.50
N TYR A 39 10.19 -12.08 -5.50
CA TYR A 39 9.47 -10.82 -5.30
C TYR A 39 7.96 -11.07 -5.34
N GLU A 40 7.30 -10.93 -4.19
CA GLU A 40 5.85 -10.88 -4.14
C GLU A 40 5.40 -9.48 -4.59
N VAL A 41 5.01 -9.35 -5.87
CA VAL A 41 4.44 -8.10 -6.40
C VAL A 41 3.01 -7.99 -5.89
N LYS A 42 2.80 -7.21 -4.83
CA LYS A 42 1.44 -6.87 -4.39
C LYS A 42 0.77 -5.96 -5.41
N GLU A 43 -0.44 -6.34 -5.83
CA GLU A 43 -1.24 -5.57 -6.77
C GLU A 43 -1.66 -4.21 -6.17
N PRO A 44 -1.75 -3.16 -6.99
CA PRO A 44 -2.29 -1.88 -6.56
C PRO A 44 -3.78 -2.00 -6.19
N VAL A 45 -4.15 -1.52 -5.00
CA VAL A 45 -5.54 -1.46 -4.55
C VAL A 45 -6.18 -0.16 -5.03
N PHE A 46 -7.32 -0.25 -5.72
CA PHE A 46 -8.10 0.91 -6.15
C PHE A 46 -9.43 0.97 -5.41
N ALA A 47 -9.52 1.82 -4.38
CA ALA A 47 -10.75 2.04 -3.61
C ALA A 47 -11.09 3.52 -3.45
N SER A 48 -12.38 3.82 -3.46
CA SER A 48 -12.92 5.15 -3.23
C SER A 48 -13.48 5.25 -1.82
N ILE A 49 -12.87 6.11 -1.01
CA ILE A 49 -13.28 6.33 0.38
C ILE A 49 -13.71 7.79 0.51
N GLU A 50 -14.82 8.02 1.21
CA GLU A 50 -15.41 9.34 1.40
C GLU A 50 -15.61 9.65 2.88
N ILE A 51 -15.52 10.93 3.25
CA ILE A 51 -15.93 11.40 4.58
C ILE A 51 -17.44 11.55 4.58
N GLU A 52 -18.16 10.60 5.20
CA GLU A 52 -19.63 10.57 5.27
C GLU A 52 -20.17 11.65 6.20
N SER A 53 -19.55 11.85 7.36
CA SER A 53 -19.94 12.88 8.32
C SER A 53 -18.80 13.25 9.26
N VAL A 54 -18.86 14.47 9.80
CA VAL A 54 -17.96 14.93 10.87
C VAL A 54 -18.79 15.50 12.01
N ASN A 55 -18.63 14.96 13.20
CA ASN A 55 -19.29 15.42 14.42
C ASN A 55 -18.33 16.29 15.23
N LEU A 56 -18.58 17.60 15.22
CA LEU A 56 -17.72 18.59 15.88
C LEU A 56 -17.76 18.52 17.42
N SER A 57 -18.87 18.05 18.00
CA SER A 57 -19.03 17.95 19.45
C SER A 57 -18.13 16.87 20.05
N ASN A 58 -17.98 15.75 19.35
CA ASN A 58 -17.19 14.59 19.80
C ASN A 58 -15.89 14.40 18.99
N GLN A 59 -15.57 15.34 18.08
CA GLN A 59 -14.41 15.27 17.17
C GLN A 59 -14.35 13.95 16.38
N GLU A 60 -15.51 13.42 16.02
CA GLU A 60 -15.65 12.11 15.36
C GLU A 60 -15.74 12.29 13.84
N VAL A 61 -14.96 11.52 13.11
CA VAL A 61 -14.97 11.49 11.65
C VAL A 61 -15.39 10.10 11.19
N VAL A 62 -16.41 10.05 10.33
CA VAL A 62 -16.93 8.81 9.75
C VAL A 62 -16.47 8.72 8.30
N LEU A 63 -15.81 7.62 7.98
CA LEU A 63 -15.36 7.24 6.64
C LEU A 63 -16.23 6.11 6.11
N VAL A 64 -16.58 6.18 4.84
CA VAL A 64 -17.34 5.14 4.13
C VAL A 64 -16.59 4.71 2.88
N HIS A 65 -16.54 3.41 2.65
CA HIS A 65 -16.02 2.85 1.40
C HIS A 65 -17.11 2.91 0.33
N LYS A 66 -16.99 3.83 -0.62
CA LYS A 66 -18.01 4.05 -1.66
C LYS A 66 -18.00 2.98 -2.74
N GLY A 67 -16.84 2.39 -3.02
CA GLY A 67 -16.68 1.36 -4.05
C GLY A 67 -15.22 1.13 -4.43
N GLY A 68 -14.97 0.16 -5.31
CA GLY A 68 -13.63 -0.30 -5.67
C GLY A 68 -13.26 -1.62 -4.98
N ASP A 69 -11.97 -1.91 -4.93
CA ASP A 69 -11.41 -3.14 -4.37
C ASP A 69 -11.52 -3.17 -2.85
N SER A 70 -11.87 -4.34 -2.29
CA SER A 70 -11.74 -4.56 -0.84
C SER A 70 -10.27 -4.70 -0.46
N PHE A 71 -9.90 -4.21 0.72
CA PHE A 71 -8.53 -4.30 1.22
C PHE A 71 -8.50 -4.62 2.72
N GLU A 72 -7.38 -5.15 3.19
CA GLU A 72 -7.18 -5.43 4.61
C GLU A 72 -6.95 -4.13 5.38
N VAL A 73 -7.66 -3.97 6.50
CA VAL A 73 -7.52 -2.79 7.35
C VAL A 73 -6.11 -2.74 7.99
N SER A 74 -5.47 -3.89 8.17
CA SER A 74 -4.06 -4.00 8.58
C SER A 74 -3.05 -3.47 7.58
N ASP A 75 -3.40 -3.40 6.29
CA ASP A 75 -2.49 -2.92 5.26
C ASP A 75 -2.56 -1.39 5.09
N ILE A 76 -3.38 -0.66 5.86
CA ILE A 76 -3.52 0.79 5.72
C ILE A 76 -2.92 1.60 6.87
N SER A 77 -2.53 2.83 6.54
CA SER A 77 -2.21 3.90 7.47
C SER A 77 -3.03 5.14 7.10
N ILE A 78 -3.66 5.77 8.09
CA ILE A 78 -4.50 6.96 7.87
C ILE A 78 -3.80 8.18 8.43
N MET A 79 -3.47 9.12 7.54
CA MET A 79 -2.90 10.41 7.89
C MET A 79 -3.97 11.49 7.77
N ILE A 80 -4.03 12.41 8.73
CA ILE A 80 -5.06 13.44 8.78
C ILE A 80 -4.39 14.81 8.78
N SER A 81 -4.93 15.70 7.96
CA SER A 81 -4.53 17.10 7.90
C SER A 81 -5.76 18.00 8.03
N VAL A 82 -5.67 18.99 8.92
CA VAL A 82 -6.72 20.01 9.12
C VAL A 82 -6.14 21.35 8.67
N ASN A 83 -6.81 22.00 7.71
CA ASN A 83 -6.38 23.27 7.12
C ASN A 83 -4.91 23.28 6.62
N GLY A 84 -4.45 22.14 6.09
CA GLY A 84 -3.08 21.96 5.59
C GLY A 84 -2.03 21.63 6.67
N ALA A 85 -2.37 21.71 7.96
CA ALA A 85 -1.50 21.24 9.03
C ALA A 85 -1.75 19.74 9.28
N THR A 86 -0.71 18.91 9.16
CA THR A 86 -0.80 17.47 9.44
C THR A 86 -0.72 17.21 10.93
N ILE A 87 -1.63 16.39 11.44
CA ILE A 87 -1.61 15.94 12.84
C ILE A 87 -0.35 15.08 13.03
N PRO A 88 0.44 15.28 14.11
CA PRO A 88 1.69 14.54 14.32
C PRO A 88 1.51 13.03 14.54
N HIS A 89 0.27 12.57 14.74
CA HIS A 89 -0.09 11.17 14.89
C HIS A 89 -0.91 10.70 13.67
N SER A 90 -0.61 9.51 13.20
CA SER A 90 -1.36 8.81 12.15
C SER A 90 -1.99 7.56 12.74
N LEU A 91 -3.12 7.11 12.18
CA LEU A 91 -3.70 5.83 12.58
C LEU A 91 -2.92 4.72 11.88
N ILE A 92 -2.06 4.08 12.65
CA ILE A 92 -1.26 2.92 12.25
C ILE A 92 -1.70 1.69 13.05
N ASP A 93 -1.30 0.51 12.58
CA ASP A 93 -1.58 -0.79 13.22
C ASP A 93 -3.07 -1.02 13.47
N LEU A 94 -3.87 -0.64 12.48
CA LEU A 94 -5.28 -0.98 12.41
C LEU A 94 -5.42 -2.49 12.13
N PRO A 95 -6.52 -3.14 12.54
CA PRO A 95 -7.57 -2.60 13.38
C PRO A 95 -7.05 -2.45 14.82
N ALA A 96 -7.41 -1.36 15.50
CA ALA A 96 -6.84 -1.02 16.82
C ALA A 96 -7.92 -0.79 17.87
N SER A 97 -7.62 -1.06 19.15
CA SER A 97 -8.51 -0.70 20.27
C SER A 97 -8.24 0.71 20.79
N SER A 98 -7.02 1.21 20.59
CA SER A 98 -6.59 2.55 20.97
C SER A 98 -5.39 2.96 20.11
N ILE A 99 -5.31 4.25 19.78
CA ILE A 99 -4.22 4.82 19.00
C ILE A 99 -3.83 6.14 19.65
N VAL A 100 -2.53 6.40 19.80
CA VAL A 100 -2.04 7.65 20.38
C VAL A 100 -2.54 8.85 19.56
N GLY A 101 -3.06 9.87 20.25
CA GLY A 101 -3.63 11.07 19.61
C GLY A 101 -5.07 10.89 19.12
N PHE A 102 -5.63 9.69 19.18
CA PHE A 102 -7.01 9.41 18.76
C PHE A 102 -7.80 8.73 19.89
N GLY A 103 -9.12 8.88 19.86
CA GLY A 103 -10.01 8.00 20.60
C GLY A 103 -10.03 6.61 19.96
N ALA A 104 -10.55 5.62 20.69
CA ALA A 104 -10.73 4.28 20.16
C ALA A 104 -11.46 4.33 18.81
N PRO A 105 -10.87 3.79 17.73
CA PRO A 105 -11.55 3.73 16.44
C PRO A 105 -12.72 2.75 16.51
N GLY A 106 -13.65 2.86 15.57
CA GLY A 106 -14.85 2.04 15.50
C GLY A 106 -15.19 1.62 14.08
N GLY A 107 -16.20 0.76 13.97
CA GLY A 107 -16.54 0.09 12.71
C GLY A 107 -15.42 -0.85 12.28
N VAL A 108 -15.08 -0.85 11.00
CA VAL A 108 -14.01 -1.71 10.43
C VAL A 108 -12.61 -1.39 10.96
N LEU A 109 -12.41 -0.22 11.57
CA LEU A 109 -11.12 0.21 12.10
C LEU A 109 -10.82 -0.32 13.52
N HIS A 110 -11.80 -0.98 14.17
CA HIS A 110 -11.66 -1.50 15.53
C HIS A 110 -11.28 -2.98 15.55
N VAL A 111 -10.52 -3.42 16.56
CA VAL A 111 -10.05 -4.83 16.73
C VAL A 111 -11.17 -5.88 16.76
N TRP A 112 -12.42 -5.47 17.02
CA TRP A 112 -13.58 -6.37 17.00
C TRP A 112 -14.27 -6.44 15.62
N SER A 113 -13.71 -5.78 14.61
CA SER A 113 -14.10 -5.98 13.21
C SER A 113 -13.72 -7.40 12.81
N GLY A 114 -14.71 -8.27 12.64
CA GLY A 114 -14.51 -9.71 12.57
C GLY A 114 -13.68 -10.20 11.39
N ASP A 115 -13.78 -9.55 10.22
CA ASP A 115 -13.13 -9.96 8.98
C ASP A 115 -11.86 -9.17 8.66
N ASN A 116 -11.55 -8.11 9.43
CA ASN A 116 -10.40 -7.21 9.21
C ASN A 116 -10.30 -6.68 7.77
N LYS A 117 -11.43 -6.59 7.07
CA LYS A 117 -11.52 -6.14 5.69
C LYS A 117 -12.41 -4.93 5.62
N TRP A 118 -12.02 -3.99 4.75
CA TRP A 118 -12.86 -2.87 4.41
C TRP A 118 -13.49 -3.14 3.05
N ASN A 119 -14.79 -3.45 3.03
CA ASN A 119 -15.53 -3.68 1.80
C ASN A 119 -16.37 -2.45 1.42
N ALA A 120 -16.82 -2.41 0.17
CA ALA A 120 -17.76 -1.40 -0.28
C ALA A 120 -19.06 -1.40 0.56
N GLY A 121 -19.41 -0.23 1.09
CA GLY A 121 -20.54 -0.03 1.99
C GLY A 121 -20.15 -0.02 3.47
N ASP A 122 -18.98 -0.56 3.83
CA ASP A 122 -18.54 -0.58 5.22
C ASP A 122 -18.08 0.80 5.68
N ARG A 123 -18.25 1.03 6.99
CA ARG A 123 -17.93 2.29 7.66
C ARG A 123 -16.85 2.08 8.71
N GLY A 124 -15.92 3.01 8.74
CA GLY A 124 -14.90 3.13 9.77
C GLY A 124 -14.96 4.53 10.37
N TRP A 125 -14.82 4.65 11.68
CA TRP A 125 -14.79 5.97 12.32
C TRP A 125 -13.68 6.05 13.34
N PHE A 126 -13.22 7.28 13.61
CA PHE A 126 -12.25 7.56 14.65
C PHE A 126 -12.54 8.93 15.25
N LYS A 127 -12.00 9.16 16.45
CA LYS A 127 -12.13 10.43 17.16
C LYS A 127 -10.77 11.09 17.27
N ILE A 128 -10.68 12.38 17.02
CA ILE A 128 -9.45 13.13 17.26
C ILE A 128 -9.43 13.54 18.73
N ASN A 129 -8.38 13.15 19.45
CA ASN A 129 -8.25 13.51 20.85
C ASN A 129 -7.80 14.98 20.97
N GLU A 130 -8.32 15.69 21.98
CA GLU A 130 -8.01 17.11 22.22
C GLU A 130 -6.52 17.35 22.51
N ASN A 131 -5.81 16.31 22.98
CA ASN A 131 -4.37 16.36 23.25
C ASN A 131 -3.49 16.51 22.00
N THR A 132 -4.06 16.42 20.79
CA THR A 132 -3.32 16.63 19.53
C THR A 132 -3.07 18.11 19.22
N ASN A 133 -3.56 19.05 20.04
CA ASN A 133 -3.58 20.50 19.78
C ASN A 133 -4.30 20.89 18.48
N GLN A 134 -5.03 19.95 17.87
CA GLN A 134 -5.68 20.14 16.58
C GLN A 134 -7.16 19.79 16.72
N LYS A 135 -7.96 20.83 16.91
CA LYS A 135 -9.41 20.74 17.01
C LYS A 135 -10.03 21.04 15.64
N ILE A 136 -10.95 20.21 15.22
CA ILE A 136 -11.79 20.45 14.04
C ILE A 136 -12.87 21.46 14.41
N ASN A 137 -12.97 22.54 13.63
CA ASN A 137 -14.01 23.57 13.73
C ASN A 137 -14.86 23.65 12.45
N SER A 138 -16.04 24.25 12.57
CA SER A 138 -16.83 24.69 11.40
C SER A 138 -16.00 25.71 10.62
N SER A 139 -15.77 25.50 9.32
CA SER A 139 -14.87 26.20 8.40
C SER A 139 -13.51 25.56 8.14
N ASP A 140 -13.17 24.43 8.77
CA ASP A 140 -11.92 23.73 8.49
C ASP A 140 -11.99 22.85 7.24
N LEU A 141 -10.88 22.79 6.49
CA LEU A 141 -10.69 21.81 5.42
C LEU A 141 -10.03 20.57 6.00
N LEU A 142 -10.77 19.47 6.08
CA LEU A 142 -10.26 18.17 6.47
C LEU A 142 -9.78 17.42 5.23
N VAL A 143 -8.54 16.94 5.27
CA VAL A 143 -7.96 16.05 4.25
C VAL A 143 -7.47 14.80 4.96
N ILE A 144 -7.88 13.65 4.45
CA ILE A 144 -7.48 12.36 5.00
C ILE A 144 -6.79 11.60 3.89
N ASN A 145 -5.56 11.16 4.13
CA ASN A 145 -4.80 10.35 3.19
C ASN A 145 -4.72 8.93 3.71
N ILE A 146 -5.15 7.98 2.89
CA ILE A 146 -5.17 6.57 3.22
C ILE A 146 -4.06 5.91 2.41
N LEU A 147 -2.99 5.55 3.10
CA LEU A 147 -1.78 4.95 2.53
C LEU A 147 -1.84 3.44 2.67
N HIS A 148 -1.68 2.73 1.56
CA HIS A 148 -1.46 1.29 1.55
C HIS A 148 -0.01 1.01 1.90
N ARG A 149 0.27 0.48 3.09
CA ARG A 149 1.63 0.19 3.60
C ARG A 149 2.42 -0.75 2.69
N PRO A 150 1.84 -1.83 2.13
CA PRO A 150 2.63 -2.78 1.34
C PRO A 150 3.10 -2.22 -0.01
N THR A 151 2.29 -1.39 -0.67
CA THR A 151 2.66 -0.77 -1.95
C THR A 151 3.18 0.66 -1.79
N ASN A 152 3.09 1.22 -0.59
CA ASN A 152 3.37 2.62 -0.25
C ASN A 152 2.64 3.65 -1.14
N MET A 153 1.43 3.30 -1.60
CA MET A 153 0.61 4.14 -2.46
C MET A 153 -0.59 4.69 -1.71
N ILE A 154 -1.04 5.89 -2.08
CA ILE A 154 -2.28 6.45 -1.56
C ILE A 154 -3.45 5.79 -2.27
N ILE A 155 -4.30 5.09 -1.51
CA ILE A 155 -5.54 4.49 -2.00
C ILE A 155 -6.56 5.59 -2.27
N SER A 156 -6.73 6.49 -1.31
CA SER A 156 -7.71 7.56 -1.39
C SER A 156 -7.30 8.78 -0.55
N SER A 157 -7.67 9.96 -1.04
CA SER A 157 -7.46 11.23 -0.35
C SER A 157 -8.77 12.01 -0.21
N PRO A 158 -9.77 11.51 0.56
CA PRO A 158 -11.00 12.26 0.76
C PRO A 158 -10.72 13.62 1.41
N LYS A 159 -11.36 14.64 0.85
CA LYS A 159 -11.31 16.02 1.34
C LYS A 159 -12.71 16.53 1.56
N ARG A 160 -12.93 17.22 2.68
CA ARG A 160 -14.23 17.81 3.02
C ARG A 160 -14.04 19.13 3.75
N ARG A 161 -14.78 20.16 3.31
CA ARG A 161 -14.97 21.38 4.11
C ARG A 161 -16.12 21.16 5.07
N ILE A 162 -15.90 21.54 6.33
CA ILE A 162 -16.88 21.38 7.42
C ILE A 162 -17.62 22.68 7.67
#